data_AF-C1C050-F1
#
_entry.id   AF-C1C050-F1
#
_cell.length_a   1.000
_cell.length_b   1.000
_cell.length_c   1.000
_cell.angle_alpha   90.00
_cell.angle_beta   90.00
_cell.angle_gamma   90.00
#
_symmetry.space_group_name_H-M   'P 1'
#
loop_
_entity.id
_entity.type
_entity.pdbx_description
1 polymer ?
#
loop_
_entity_poly.entity_id
_entity_poly.type
_entity_poly.pdbx_seq_one_letter_code
_entity_poly.pdbx_strand_id
1 'polypeptide(L)'
;MSIAKPQLKGLFISRLKFQIPAVLAISGVISGALYWVSYRYHKNVYEEFYKNYDAEEDYARMKRLGLFKSIPCQGPFTLPDAEEFKEPEIQTTSYLEEISSLIRKYKQAEKKRIEAAAQ
;
A
#
# COMPACT_ATOMS: atom_id res chain seq x y z
N MET A 1 -51.01 32.56 37.15
CA MET A 1 -49.58 32.64 36.78
C MET A 1 -49.48 33.29 35.41
N SER A 2 -48.76 34.40 35.28
CA SER A 2 -48.57 35.11 34.02
C SER A 2 -47.40 34.48 33.25
N ILE A 3 -47.59 34.17 31.96
CA ILE A 3 -46.56 33.57 31.11
C ILE A 3 -45.63 34.67 30.59
N ALA A 4 -44.32 34.49 30.75
CA ALA A 4 -43.34 35.42 30.19
C ALA A 4 -43.37 35.35 28.65
N LYS A 5 -43.25 36.50 27.98
CA LYS A 5 -43.29 36.55 26.51
C LYS A 5 -42.07 35.81 25.92
N PRO A 6 -42.28 34.80 25.04
CA PRO A 6 -41.20 34.07 24.42
C PRO A 6 -40.49 34.91 23.34
N GLN A 7 -39.34 34.43 22.87
CA GLN A 7 -38.58 35.08 21.81
C GLN A 7 -39.25 34.84 20.43
N LEU A 8 -39.78 35.91 19.82
CA LEU A 8 -40.54 35.82 18.56
C LEU A 8 -39.72 36.15 17.30
N LYS A 9 -38.50 36.69 17.45
CA LYS A 9 -37.64 37.11 16.33
C LYS A 9 -36.27 36.44 16.42
N GLY A 10 -35.66 36.17 15.27
CA GLY A 10 -34.30 35.64 15.17
C GLY A 10 -34.15 34.16 15.54
N LEU A 11 -35.25 33.39 15.60
CA LEU A 11 -35.28 31.96 15.90
C LEU A 11 -34.38 31.12 14.99
N PHE A 12 -34.24 31.52 13.72
CA PHE A 12 -33.37 30.84 12.78
C PHE A 12 -31.89 31.01 13.14
N ILE A 13 -31.46 32.22 13.47
CA ILE A 13 -30.07 32.53 13.80
C ILE A 13 -29.68 31.86 15.13
N SER A 14 -30.58 31.82 16.12
CA SER A 14 -30.33 31.12 17.38
C SER A 14 -30.14 29.61 17.17
N ARG A 15 -30.94 29.01 16.28
CA ARG A 15 -30.81 27.58 15.94
C ARG A 15 -29.55 27.29 15.11
N LEU A 16 -29.21 28.17 14.16
CA LEU A 16 -28.03 28.01 13.30
C LEU A 16 -26.72 28.01 14.11
N LYS A 17 -26.63 28.90 15.11
CA LYS A 17 -25.47 28.96 16.03
C LYS A 17 -25.24 27.66 16.79
N PHE A 18 -26.30 26.90 17.06
CA PHE A 18 -26.21 25.59 17.70
C PHE A 18 -25.92 24.47 16.69
N GLN A 19 -26.55 24.51 15.51
CA GLN A 19 -26.43 23.44 14.52
C GLN A 19 -25.08 23.40 13.81
N ILE A 20 -24.49 24.55 13.44
CA ILE A 20 -23.21 24.61 12.73
C ILE A 20 -22.08 23.88 13.50
N PRO A 21 -21.80 24.19 14.78
CA PRO A 21 -20.76 23.48 15.52
C PRO A 21 -21.11 22.01 15.76
N ALA A 22 -22.40 21.68 15.97
CA ALA A 22 -22.84 20.30 16.16
C ALA A 22 -22.59 19.44 14.91
N VAL A 23 -22.93 19.95 13.72
CA VAL A 23 -22.72 19.24 12.45
C VAL A 23 -21.22 19.07 12.17
N LEU A 24 -20.41 20.10 12.43
CA LEU A 24 -18.95 20.00 12.29
C LEU A 24 -18.35 18.96 13.23
N ALA A 25 -18.79 18.92 14.49
CA ALA A 25 -18.34 17.92 15.45
C ALA A 25 -18.72 16.50 14.99
N ILE A 26 -19.98 16.29 14.58
CA ILE A 26 -20.46 14.98 14.13
C ILE A 26 -19.71 14.53 12.86
N SER A 27 -19.52 15.43 11.90
CA SER A 27 -18.76 15.15 10.68
C SER A 27 -17.31 14.76 10.98
N GLY A 28 -16.66 15.49 11.89
CA GLY A 28 -15.30 15.17 12.34
C GLY A 28 -15.20 13.79 13.00
N VAL A 29 -16.15 13.45 13.87
CA VAL A 29 -16.21 12.13 14.53
C VAL A 29 -16.40 11.01 13.51
N ILE A 30 -17.33 11.17 12.56
CA ILE A 30 -17.59 10.15 11.53
C ILE A 30 -16.36 9.97 10.62
N SER A 31 -15.72 11.06 10.22
CA SER A 31 -14.49 11.00 9.42
C SER A 31 -13.37 10.28 10.15
N GLY A 32 -13.15 10.58 11.43
CA GLY A 32 -12.19 9.88 12.28
C GLY A 32 -12.52 8.39 12.46
N ALA A 33 -13.80 8.05 12.61
CA ALA A 33 -14.25 6.66 12.71
C ALA A 33 -13.97 5.88 11.41
N LEU A 34 -14.27 6.46 10.25
CA LEU A 34 -13.99 5.83 8.95
C LEU A 34 -12.49 5.63 8.71
N TYR A 35 -11.65 6.59 9.11
CA TYR A 35 -10.20 6.43 9.05
C TYR A 35 -9.73 5.24 9.90
N TRP A 36 -10.26 5.11 11.12
CA TRP A 36 -9.84 4.04 12.02
C TRP A 36 -10.35 2.66 11.59
N VAL A 37 -11.63 2.58 11.19
CA VAL A 37 -12.28 1.32 10.81
C VAL A 37 -11.81 0.83 9.45
N SER A 38 -11.71 1.69 8.44
CA SER A 38 -11.37 1.24 7.09
C SER A 38 -9.87 1.32 6.85
N TYR A 39 -9.30 2.52 6.90
CA TYR A 39 -7.92 2.73 6.47
C TYR A 39 -6.93 1.97 7.36
N ARG A 40 -7.08 2.07 8.68
CA ARG A 40 -6.15 1.41 9.60
C ARG A 40 -6.30 -0.10 9.60
N TYR A 41 -7.53 -0.61 9.50
CA TYR A 41 -7.78 -2.05 9.40
C TYR A 41 -7.09 -2.66 8.19
N HIS A 42 -7.29 -2.10 7.00
CA HIS A 42 -6.65 -2.61 5.79
C HIS A 42 -5.14 -2.56 5.91
N LYS A 43 -4.57 -1.44 6.37
CA LYS A 43 -3.12 -1.31 6.56
C LYS A 43 -2.57 -2.41 7.46
N ASN A 44 -3.21 -2.67 8.60
CA ASN A 44 -2.76 -3.69 9.54
C ASN A 44 -2.90 -5.10 8.95
N VAL A 45 -3.99 -5.41 8.25
CA VAL A 45 -4.20 -6.72 7.61
C VAL A 45 -3.14 -6.99 6.54
N TYR A 46 -2.82 -6.01 5.70
CA TYR A 46 -1.72 -6.15 4.73
C TYR A 46 -0.39 -6.36 5.42
N GLU A 47 -0.12 -5.59 6.49
CA GLU A 47 1.12 -5.73 7.26
C GLU A 47 1.24 -7.12 7.92
N GLU A 48 0.16 -7.64 8.50
CA GLU A 48 0.11 -8.97 9.10
C GLU A 48 0.30 -10.07 8.06
N PHE A 49 -0.33 -9.93 6.88
CA PHE A 49 -0.15 -10.87 5.78
C PHE A 49 1.31 -10.96 5.35
N TYR A 50 1.95 -9.82 5.07
CA TYR A 50 3.33 -9.80 4.55
C TYR A 50 4.41 -10.09 5.60
N LYS A 51 4.10 -10.10 6.90
CA LYS A 51 5.07 -10.48 7.95
C LYS A 51 5.54 -11.93 7.83
N ASN A 52 4.63 -12.83 7.46
CA ASN A 52 4.89 -14.28 7.41
C ASN A 52 4.67 -14.87 6.01
N TYR A 53 4.50 -14.03 4.99
CA TYR A 53 4.22 -14.51 3.64
C TYR A 53 5.48 -15.04 2.97
N ASP A 54 5.45 -16.32 2.60
CA ASP A 54 6.45 -16.96 1.76
C ASP A 54 5.90 -17.13 0.33
N ALA A 55 6.52 -16.45 -0.62
CA ALA A 55 6.10 -16.46 -2.01
C ALA A 55 6.36 -17.81 -2.71
N GLU A 56 7.39 -18.54 -2.29
CA GLU A 56 7.75 -19.83 -2.92
C GLU A 56 6.75 -20.92 -2.52
N GLU A 57 6.30 -20.93 -1.27
CA GLU A 57 5.29 -21.87 -0.79
C GLU A 57 3.93 -21.66 -1.47
N ASP A 58 3.47 -20.41 -1.59
CA ASP A 58 2.19 -20.11 -2.23
C ASP A 58 2.26 -20.39 -3.75
N TYR A 59 3.40 -20.12 -4.39
CA TYR A 59 3.66 -20.52 -5.77
C TYR A 59 3.59 -22.03 -5.95
N ALA A 60 4.26 -22.81 -5.09
CA ALA A 60 4.21 -24.27 -5.14
C ALA A 60 2.78 -24.80 -4.97
N ARG A 61 1.99 -24.18 -4.09
CA ARG A 61 0.57 -24.48 -3.90
C ARG A 61 -0.25 -24.20 -5.16
N MET A 62 -0.07 -23.03 -5.80
CA MET A 62 -0.77 -22.67 -7.04
C MET A 62 -0.37 -23.54 -8.24
N LYS A 63 0.92 -23.92 -8.32
CA LYS A 63 1.46 -24.82 -9.34
C LYS A 63 0.88 -26.23 -9.24
N ARG A 64 0.69 -26.74 -8.01
CA ARG A 64 0.01 -28.03 -7.77
C ARG A 64 -1.48 -28.01 -8.13
N LEU A 65 -2.13 -26.84 -8.03
CA LEU A 65 -3.52 -26.66 -8.42
C LEU A 65 -3.71 -26.43 -9.93
N GLY A 66 -2.62 -26.24 -10.69
CA GLY A 66 -2.69 -26.02 -12.13
C GLY A 66 -3.33 -24.68 -12.53
N LEU A 67 -3.24 -23.66 -11.67
CA LEU A 67 -3.82 -22.32 -11.94
C LEU A 67 -3.06 -21.56 -13.04
N PHE A 68 -1.78 -21.86 -13.22
CA PHE A 68 -0.93 -21.16 -14.17
C PHE A 68 -1.13 -21.72 -15.58
N LYS A 69 -1.42 -20.83 -16.54
CA LYS A 69 -1.45 -21.20 -17.97
C LYS A 69 -0.05 -21.42 -18.54
N SER A 70 0.95 -20.74 -18.00
CA SER A 70 2.32 -20.73 -18.48
C SER A 70 3.22 -21.79 -17.84
N ILE A 71 2.74 -22.52 -16.83
CA ILE A 71 3.55 -23.48 -16.07
C ILE A 71 2.72 -24.76 -15.97
N PRO A 72 3.28 -25.93 -16.32
CA PRO A 72 2.55 -27.19 -16.19
C PRO A 72 2.17 -27.46 -14.72
N CYS A 73 1.01 -28.08 -14.53
CA CYS A 73 0.57 -28.56 -13.23
C CYS A 73 1.47 -29.71 -12.78
N GLN A 74 2.02 -29.64 -11.56
CA GLN A 74 2.78 -30.74 -10.95
C GLN A 74 1.91 -31.70 -10.12
N GLY A 75 0.58 -31.55 -10.15
CA GLY A 75 -0.39 -32.35 -9.39
C GLY A 75 -1.16 -33.38 -10.24
N PRO A 76 -2.05 -34.19 -9.61
CA PRO A 76 -2.76 -35.30 -10.28
C PRO A 76 -3.79 -34.87 -11.33
N PHE A 77 -4.05 -33.57 -11.47
CA PHE A 77 -4.88 -32.99 -12.52
C PHE A 77 -3.96 -32.42 -13.61
N THR A 78 -3.40 -33.30 -14.44
CA THR A 78 -2.67 -32.89 -15.64
C THR A 78 -3.63 -32.84 -16.82
N LEU A 79 -3.75 -31.70 -17.48
CA LEU A 79 -4.35 -31.67 -18.83
C LEU A 79 -3.41 -32.47 -19.76
N PRO A 80 -3.93 -33.28 -20.70
CA PRO A 80 -3.13 -34.21 -21.53
C PRO A 80 -1.96 -33.57 -22.30
N ASP A 81 -2.00 -32.24 -22.50
CA ASP A 81 -1.07 -31.50 -23.36
C ASP A 81 -0.28 -30.42 -22.62
N ALA A 82 -0.06 -30.56 -21.31
CA ALA A 82 0.73 -29.59 -20.54
C ALA A 82 2.23 -29.69 -20.87
N GLU A 83 2.67 -28.94 -21.88
CA GLU A 83 4.10 -28.76 -22.18
C GLU A 83 4.82 -28.05 -21.02
N GLU A 84 5.95 -28.62 -20.61
CA GLU A 84 6.76 -28.11 -19.51
C GLU A 84 7.54 -26.87 -19.96
N PHE A 85 7.00 -25.68 -19.66
CA PHE A 85 7.73 -24.44 -19.86
C PHE A 85 8.88 -24.37 -18.87
N LYS A 86 10.11 -24.39 -19.41
CA LYS A 86 11.33 -24.14 -18.66
C LYS A 86 11.25 -22.75 -18.02
N GLU A 87 11.30 -22.69 -16.69
CA GLU A 87 11.27 -21.43 -15.93
C GLU A 87 12.37 -20.50 -16.49
N PRO A 88 12.05 -19.25 -16.90
CA PRO A 88 13.10 -18.33 -17.27
C PRO A 88 13.94 -18.06 -16.03
N GLU A 89 15.26 -18.29 -16.10
CA GLU A 89 16.19 -17.84 -15.08
C GLU A 89 16.04 -16.32 -14.95
N ILE A 90 15.34 -15.88 -13.90
CA ILE A 90 15.22 -14.46 -13.61
C ILE A 90 16.59 -14.00 -13.13
N GLN A 91 17.39 -13.40 -14.04
CA GLN A 91 18.65 -12.76 -13.70
C GLN A 91 18.38 -11.49 -12.88
N THR A 92 18.14 -11.65 -11.59
CA THR A 92 18.00 -10.54 -10.63
C THR A 92 19.34 -9.90 -10.29
N THR A 93 20.45 -10.52 -10.67
CA THR A 93 21.82 -10.11 -10.33
C THR A 93 22.42 -9.00 -11.21
N SER A 94 21.80 -8.62 -12.34
CA SER A 94 22.47 -7.71 -13.28
C SER A 94 22.31 -6.21 -12.95
N TYR A 95 21.12 -5.73 -12.56
CA TYR A 95 20.87 -4.28 -12.49
C TYR A 95 21.43 -3.57 -11.24
N LEU A 96 21.36 -4.18 -10.06
CA LEU A 96 21.81 -3.53 -8.82
C LEU A 96 23.33 -3.48 -8.71
N GLU A 97 24.03 -4.51 -9.19
CA GLU A 97 25.48 -4.55 -9.25
C GLU A 97 26.02 -3.50 -10.23
N GLU A 98 25.38 -3.37 -11.39
CA GLU A 98 25.69 -2.34 -12.38
C GLU A 98 25.58 -0.93 -11.80
N ILE A 99 24.47 -0.62 -11.11
CA ILE A 99 24.26 0.68 -10.46
C ILE A 99 25.33 0.94 -9.40
N SER A 100 25.65 -0.05 -8.56
CA SER A 100 26.68 0.08 -7.53
C SER A 100 28.07 0.36 -8.12
N SER A 101 28.39 -0.27 -9.25
CA SER A 101 29.66 -0.10 -9.96
C SER A 101 29.76 1.29 -10.59
N LEU A 102 28.66 1.81 -11.14
CA LEU A 102 28.56 3.16 -11.69
C LEU A 102 28.79 4.21 -10.60
N ILE A 103 28.12 4.09 -9.46
CA ILE A 103 28.28 5.02 -8.33
C ILE A 103 29.72 5.06 -7.86
N ARG A 104 30.40 3.90 -7.76
CA ARG A 104 31.83 3.83 -7.40
C ARG A 104 32.71 4.56 -8.41
N LYS A 105 32.46 4.39 -9.71
CA LYS A 105 33.20 5.09 -10.78
C LYS A 105 33.01 6.61 -10.70
N TYR A 106 31.78 7.08 -10.52
CA TYR A 106 31.49 8.51 -10.37
C TYR A 106 32.18 9.11 -9.15
N LYS A 107 32.10 8.43 -8.00
CA LYS A 107 32.76 8.88 -6.76
C LYS A 107 34.28 8.97 -6.89
N GLN A 108 34.89 8.02 -7.60
CA GLN A 108 36.33 8.05 -7.89
C GLN A 108 36.71 9.18 -8.85
N ALA A 109 35.91 9.41 -9.89
CA ALA A 109 36.13 10.50 -10.84
C ALA A 109 35.99 11.87 -10.18
N GLU A 110 35.00 12.04 -9.30
CA GLU A 110 34.78 13.26 -8.53
C GLU A 110 35.94 13.52 -7.56
N LYS A 111 36.40 12.48 -6.82
CA LYS A 111 37.57 12.58 -5.95
C LYS A 111 38.82 13.04 -6.71
N LYS A 112 39.07 12.45 -7.89
CA LYS A 112 40.18 12.85 -8.77
C LYS A 112 40.06 14.29 -9.28
N ARG A 113 38.84 14.74 -9.60
CA ARG A 113 38.57 16.14 -9.99
C ARG A 113 38.86 17.11 -8.86
N ILE A 114 38.46 16.78 -7.63
CA ILE A 114 38.72 17.59 -6.44
C ILE A 114 40.23 17.64 -6.15
N GLU A 115 40.93 16.51 -6.20
CA GLU A 115 42.38 16.43 -6.02
C GLU A 115 43.14 17.23 -7.10
N ALA A 116 42.69 17.18 -8.36
CA ALA A 116 43.28 17.94 -9.46
C ALA A 116 42.98 19.45 -9.40
N ALA A 117 41.88 19.87 -8.76
CA ALA A 117 41.56 21.28 -8.52
C ALA A 117 42.27 21.86 -7.28
N ALA A 118 42.83 21.00 -6.43
CA ALA A 118 43.58 21.38 -5.23
C ALA A 118 45.10 21.46 -5.44
N GLN A 119 45.59 21.06 -6.62
CA GLN A 119 46.99 21.19 -7.08
C GLN A 119 47.14 22.42 -7.97
#